data_AF-K8GDA9-F1
#
_entry.id   AF-K8GDA9-F1
#
_cell.length_a   1.000
_cell.length_b   1.000
_cell.length_c   1.000
_cell.angle_alpha   90.00
_cell.angle_beta   90.00
_cell.angle_gamma   90.00
#
_symmetry.space_group_name_H-M   'P 1'
#
loop_
_entity.id
_entity.type
_entity.pdbx_description
1 polymer ?
#
loop_
_entity_poly.entity_id
_entity_poly.type
_entity_poly.pdbx_seq_one_letter_code
_entity_poly.pdbx_strand_id
1 'polypeptide(L)'
;MLHKPTDATINSAFTGPVLRPWDVEPAVVELQELLRAHGFRLAITGEFDSHTEDAVLIFQRQKGIRVDAIVGPKTWAALKQDVKASARVLRKGHSGMDVHELQGLLMVNGYDVTRDGFFTEETKEAVIDFQKRHKLRETGQVDRVTWSILENKRR
;
A
#
# COMPACT_ATOMS: atom_id res chain seq x y z
N MET A 1 1.42 -9.80 26.26
CA MET A 1 0.17 -9.02 26.23
C MET A 1 -0.13 -8.68 24.78
N LEU A 2 -1.07 -9.39 24.15
CA LEU A 2 -1.44 -9.18 22.75
C LEU A 2 -2.29 -7.91 22.65
N HIS A 3 -1.69 -6.82 22.16
CA HIS A 3 -2.45 -5.64 21.76
C HIS A 3 -3.21 -6.00 20.49
N LYS A 4 -4.52 -6.25 20.61
CA LYS A 4 -5.40 -6.27 19.44
C LYS A 4 -5.37 -4.86 18.84
N PRO A 5 -5.11 -4.69 17.53
CA PRO A 5 -5.08 -3.36 16.91
C PRO A 5 -6.44 -2.68 17.10
N THR A 6 -6.41 -1.44 17.59
CA THR A 6 -7.59 -0.59 17.77
C THR A 6 -7.76 0.30 16.54
N ASP A 7 -8.93 0.92 16.34
CA ASP A 7 -9.19 1.84 15.21
C ASP A 7 -8.11 2.93 15.05
N ALA A 8 -7.44 3.32 16.15
CA ALA A 8 -6.32 4.25 16.14
C ALA A 8 -5.07 3.72 15.39
N THR A 9 -4.79 2.42 15.45
CA THR A 9 -3.67 1.78 14.75
C THR A 9 -3.95 1.71 13.25
N ILE A 10 -5.18 1.40 12.85
CA ILE A 10 -5.58 1.43 11.44
C ILE A 10 -5.49 2.86 10.88
N ASN A 11 -5.87 3.88 11.65
CA ASN A 11 -5.75 5.27 11.24
C ASN A 11 -4.31 5.68 10.91
N SER A 12 -3.30 5.15 11.61
CA SER A 12 -1.89 5.42 11.28
C SER A 12 -1.43 4.80 9.97
N ALA A 13 -2.00 3.68 9.54
CA ALA A 13 -1.65 3.03 8.26
C ALA A 13 -2.02 3.89 7.05
N PHE A 14 -2.93 4.85 7.25
CA PHE A 14 -3.38 5.80 6.24
C PHE A 14 -2.60 7.13 6.26
N THR A 15 -1.53 7.23 7.05
CA THR A 15 -0.71 8.44 7.14
C THR A 15 0.61 8.32 6.37
N GLY A 16 1.31 9.44 6.21
CA GLY A 16 2.62 9.55 5.58
C GLY A 16 3.24 10.93 5.83
N PRO A 17 4.54 11.12 5.50
CA PRO A 17 5.21 12.40 5.63
C PRO A 17 4.59 13.46 4.70
N VAL A 18 4.72 14.74 5.05
CA VAL A 18 4.26 15.81 4.13
C VAL A 18 5.23 15.90 2.96
N LEU A 19 4.76 15.55 1.76
CA LEU A 19 5.54 15.68 0.53
C LEU A 19 5.12 16.92 -0.26
N ARG A 20 6.10 17.52 -0.94
CA ARG A 20 5.97 18.69 -1.81
C ARG A 20 6.67 18.43 -3.15
N PRO A 21 6.29 19.17 -4.21
CA PRO A 21 7.05 19.15 -5.45
C PRO A 21 8.55 19.34 -5.21
N TRP A 22 9.35 18.60 -5.97
CA TRP A 22 10.81 18.55 -5.92
C TRP A 22 11.43 17.82 -4.71
N ASP A 23 10.62 17.24 -3.82
CA ASP A 23 11.14 16.33 -2.80
C ASP A 23 11.70 15.06 -3.43
N VAL A 24 12.81 14.55 -2.87
CA VAL A 24 13.47 13.31 -3.31
C VAL A 24 13.66 12.42 -2.09
N GLU A 25 12.72 11.50 -1.88
CA GLU A 25 12.74 10.64 -0.70
C GLU A 25 12.00 9.31 -0.94
N PRO A 26 12.27 8.26 -0.12
CA PRO A 26 11.62 6.97 -0.28
C PRO A 26 10.09 7.01 -0.23
N ALA A 27 9.49 7.97 0.48
CA ALA A 27 8.04 8.12 0.53
C ALA A 27 7.42 8.56 -0.82
N VAL A 28 8.19 9.25 -1.68
CA VAL A 28 7.74 9.61 -3.03
C VAL A 28 7.56 8.36 -3.91
N VAL A 29 8.38 7.32 -3.69
CA VAL A 29 8.20 6.02 -4.36
C VAL A 29 6.83 5.43 -4.03
N GLU A 30 6.44 5.45 -2.75
CA GLU A 30 5.11 4.96 -2.32
C GLU A 30 3.99 5.83 -2.92
N LEU A 31 4.15 7.16 -2.94
CA LEU A 31 3.21 8.07 -3.58
C LEU A 31 3.00 7.73 -5.06
N GLN A 32 4.08 7.58 -5.83
CA GLN A 32 4.03 7.26 -7.26
C GLN A 32 3.38 5.89 -7.50
N GLU A 33 3.64 4.90 -6.66
CA GLU A 33 2.99 3.58 -6.74
C GLU A 33 1.49 3.66 -6.47
N LEU A 34 1.07 4.44 -5.47
CA LEU A 34 -0.34 4.65 -5.16
C LEU A 34 -1.05 5.42 -6.29
N LEU A 35 -0.44 6.48 -6.81
CA LEU A 35 -0.99 7.20 -7.97
C LEU A 35 -1.13 6.27 -9.18
N ARG A 36 -0.15 5.41 -9.45
CA ARG A 36 -0.30 4.38 -10.49
C ARG A 36 -1.45 3.42 -10.22
N ALA A 37 -1.64 3.01 -8.97
CA ALA A 37 -2.79 2.19 -8.56
C ALA A 37 -4.13 2.91 -8.75
N HIS A 38 -4.14 4.24 -8.69
CA HIS A 38 -5.28 5.12 -9.02
C HIS A 38 -5.41 5.45 -10.52
N GLY A 39 -4.58 4.84 -11.38
CA GLY A 39 -4.71 4.93 -12.84
C GLY A 39 -3.80 5.96 -13.52
N PHE A 40 -2.96 6.67 -12.76
CA PHE A 40 -1.97 7.59 -13.34
C PHE A 40 -0.81 6.83 -13.99
N ARG A 41 -0.26 7.37 -15.08
CA ARG A 41 0.91 6.81 -15.76
C ARG A 41 2.14 7.62 -15.36
N LEU A 42 2.87 7.11 -14.38
CA LEU A 42 4.08 7.74 -13.83
C LEU A 42 5.26 6.78 -13.88
N ALA A 43 6.46 7.33 -14.02
CA ALA A 43 7.68 6.63 -13.65
C ALA A 43 7.76 6.57 -12.11
N ILE A 44 8.33 5.48 -11.58
CA ILE A 44 8.62 5.38 -10.14
C ILE A 44 10.10 5.71 -9.98
N THR A 45 10.39 6.99 -9.75
CA THR A 45 11.75 7.53 -9.64
C THR A 45 12.13 7.83 -8.19
N GLY A 46 11.14 8.04 -7.32
CA GLY A 46 11.38 8.59 -5.98
C GLY A 46 11.63 10.10 -5.96
N GLU A 47 11.45 10.77 -7.10
CA GLU A 47 11.52 12.22 -7.25
C GLU A 47 10.12 12.78 -7.49
N PHE A 48 9.73 13.79 -6.73
CA PHE A 48 8.45 14.45 -6.86
C PHE A 48 8.53 15.47 -8.01
N ASP A 49 8.68 14.96 -9.22
CA ASP A 49 8.79 15.73 -10.45
C ASP A 49 7.45 16.39 -10.88
N SER A 50 7.49 17.15 -11.97
CA SER A 50 6.31 17.83 -12.52
C SER A 50 5.20 16.86 -12.94
N HIS A 51 5.55 15.65 -13.39
CA HIS A 51 4.56 14.62 -13.71
C HIS A 51 3.84 14.10 -12.45
N THR A 52 4.58 13.92 -11.36
CA THR A 52 4.03 13.55 -10.06
C THR A 52 3.17 14.69 -9.50
N GLU A 53 3.60 15.95 -9.65
CA GLU A 53 2.82 17.15 -9.30
C GLU A 53 1.46 17.19 -10.00
N ASP A 54 1.44 17.06 -11.34
CA ASP A 54 0.21 17.03 -12.12
C ASP A 54 -0.73 15.91 -11.66
N ALA A 55 -0.19 14.71 -11.42
CA ALA A 55 -0.98 13.58 -10.95
C ALA A 55 -1.59 13.82 -9.55
N VAL A 56 -0.83 14.42 -8.63
CA VAL A 56 -1.35 14.78 -7.30
C VAL A 56 -2.46 15.82 -7.41
N LEU A 57 -2.28 16.87 -8.22
CA LEU A 57 -3.30 17.90 -8.43
C LEU A 57 -4.61 17.29 -8.98
N ILE A 58 -4.51 16.41 -9.98
CA ILE A 58 -5.67 15.71 -10.55
C ILE A 58 -6.32 14.82 -9.50
N PHE A 59 -5.54 14.03 -8.76
CA PHE A 59 -6.06 13.16 -7.71
C PHE A 59 -6.78 13.95 -6.60
N GLN A 60 -6.16 15.04 -6.11
CA GLN A 60 -6.76 15.91 -5.11
C GLN A 60 -8.10 16.47 -5.59
N ARG A 61 -8.17 16.91 -6.86
CA ARG A 61 -9.42 17.38 -7.48
C ARG A 61 -10.46 16.26 -7.55
N GLN A 62 -10.08 15.05 -7.98
CA GLN A 62 -11.00 13.90 -8.06
C GLN A 62 -11.57 13.49 -6.69
N LYS A 63 -10.78 13.65 -5.63
CA LYS A 63 -11.20 13.34 -4.26
C LYS A 63 -11.91 14.49 -3.54
N GLY A 64 -12.04 15.66 -4.17
CA GLY A 64 -12.67 16.83 -3.55
C GLY A 64 -11.92 17.34 -2.31
N ILE A 65 -10.61 17.14 -2.25
CA ILE A 65 -9.74 17.67 -1.20
C ILE A 65 -9.01 18.92 -1.70
N ARG A 66 -8.26 19.59 -0.81
CA ARG A 66 -7.48 20.77 -1.17
C ARG A 66 -6.54 20.44 -2.33
N VAL A 67 -6.57 21.26 -3.38
CA VAL A 67 -5.78 21.10 -4.62
C VAL A 67 -4.60 22.06 -4.55
N ASP A 68 -3.45 21.56 -4.13
CA ASP A 68 -2.25 22.36 -3.88
C ASP A 68 -0.93 21.61 -4.13
N ALA A 69 -1.00 20.40 -4.70
CA ALA A 69 0.11 19.48 -4.91
C ALA A 69 0.84 19.01 -3.63
N ILE A 70 0.35 19.38 -2.44
CA ILE A 70 0.94 18.96 -1.18
C ILE A 70 0.31 17.65 -0.72
N VAL A 71 1.12 16.62 -0.55
CA VAL A 71 0.66 15.32 -0.06
C VAL A 71 0.74 15.33 1.47
N GLY A 72 -0.28 15.92 2.08
CA GLY A 72 -0.47 15.90 3.54
C GLY A 72 -1.34 14.72 4.02
N PRO A 73 -1.68 14.67 5.32
CA PRO A 73 -2.43 13.56 5.93
C PRO A 73 -3.74 13.21 5.22
N LYS A 74 -4.49 14.22 4.73
CA LYS A 74 -5.74 13.99 3.99
C LYS A 74 -5.49 13.33 2.62
N THR A 75 -4.45 13.75 1.91
CA THR A 75 -4.09 13.16 0.60
C THR A 75 -3.61 11.73 0.78
N TRP A 76 -2.75 11.47 1.77
CA TRP A 76 -2.30 10.12 2.13
C TRP A 76 -3.46 9.20 2.48
N ALA A 77 -4.38 9.67 3.33
CA ALA A 77 -5.53 8.89 3.73
C ALA A 77 -6.37 8.51 2.51
N ALA A 78 -6.67 9.46 1.63
CA ALA A 78 -7.42 9.18 0.40
C ALA A 78 -6.70 8.20 -0.54
N LEU A 79 -5.36 8.31 -0.69
CA LEU A 79 -4.58 7.40 -1.54
C LEU A 79 -4.60 5.97 -1.00
N LYS A 80 -4.40 5.81 0.32
CA LYS A 80 -4.25 4.51 0.98
C LYS A 80 -5.56 3.84 1.39
N GLN A 81 -6.65 4.60 1.56
CA GLN A 81 -7.98 4.06 1.86
C GLN A 81 -8.62 3.43 0.62
N ASP A 82 -8.50 4.10 -0.53
CA ASP A 82 -9.21 3.71 -1.77
C ASP A 82 -8.34 2.90 -2.74
N VAL A 83 -7.20 2.39 -2.29
CA VAL A 83 -6.32 1.54 -3.10
C VAL A 83 -6.89 0.13 -3.23
N LYS A 84 -7.06 -0.35 -4.46
CA LYS A 84 -7.54 -1.71 -4.72
C LYS A 84 -6.43 -2.73 -4.44
N ALA A 85 -6.81 -3.85 -3.82
CA ALA A 85 -5.94 -5.02 -3.75
C ALA A 85 -5.41 -5.39 -5.15
N SER A 86 -4.16 -5.87 -5.23
CA SER A 86 -3.45 -6.21 -6.47
C SER A 86 -3.12 -5.06 -7.45
N ALA A 87 -3.49 -3.81 -7.14
CA ALA A 87 -3.21 -2.66 -8.01
C ALA A 87 -1.71 -2.26 -8.03
N ARG A 88 -0.98 -2.58 -6.96
CA ARG A 88 0.49 -2.43 -6.87
C ARG A 88 1.11 -3.71 -6.31
N VAL A 89 2.43 -3.85 -6.49
CA VAL A 89 3.22 -4.91 -5.85
C VAL A 89 3.50 -4.49 -4.42
N LEU A 90 3.01 -5.27 -3.45
CA LEU A 90 3.22 -4.96 -2.04
C LEU A 90 4.55 -5.50 -1.53
N ARG A 91 5.18 -4.78 -0.62
CA ARG A 91 6.41 -5.18 0.06
C ARG A 91 6.52 -4.53 1.44
N LYS A 92 7.47 -5.00 2.25
CA LYS A 92 7.76 -4.43 3.56
C LYS A 92 7.91 -2.91 3.50
N GLY A 93 7.26 -2.21 4.42
CA GLY A 93 7.22 -0.75 4.52
C GLY A 93 5.99 -0.13 3.88
N HIS A 94 5.26 -0.84 3.02
CA HIS A 94 3.97 -0.38 2.51
C HIS A 94 2.88 -0.41 3.56
N SER A 95 1.92 0.49 3.42
CA SER A 95 0.73 0.53 4.26
C SER A 95 -0.51 0.95 3.48
N GLY A 96 -1.68 0.59 4.00
CA GLY A 96 -2.98 0.94 3.43
C GLY A 96 -3.99 -0.19 3.43
N MET A 97 -5.11 0.05 2.76
CA MET A 97 -6.25 -0.87 2.73
C MET A 97 -5.91 -2.16 1.96
N ASP A 98 -5.05 -2.09 0.96
CA ASP A 98 -4.53 -3.25 0.23
C ASP A 98 -3.66 -4.15 1.11
N VAL A 99 -2.84 -3.58 2.00
CA VAL A 99 -2.07 -4.35 2.98
C VAL A 99 -2.97 -4.99 4.04
N HIS A 100 -3.96 -4.25 4.54
CA HIS A 100 -4.91 -4.81 5.51
C HIS A 100 -5.73 -5.97 4.89
N GLU A 101 -6.02 -5.89 3.59
CA GLU A 101 -6.66 -6.99 2.86
C GLU A 101 -5.72 -8.19 2.69
N LEU A 102 -4.46 -7.96 2.32
CA LEU A 102 -3.43 -9.00 2.28
C LEU A 102 -3.33 -9.75 3.61
N GLN A 103 -3.22 -9.02 4.72
CA GLN A 103 -3.14 -9.61 6.06
C GLN A 103 -4.37 -10.45 6.39
N GLY A 104 -5.58 -9.98 6.02
CA GLY A 104 -6.80 -10.78 6.16
C GLY A 104 -6.78 -12.09 5.36
N LEU A 105 -6.28 -12.04 4.13
CA LEU A 105 -6.13 -13.25 3.29
C LEU A 105 -5.07 -14.20 3.86
N LEU A 106 -3.96 -13.69 4.39
CA LEU A 106 -2.95 -14.50 5.07
C LEU A 106 -3.56 -15.21 6.29
N MET A 107 -4.35 -14.52 7.11
CA MET A 107 -5.07 -15.13 8.25
C MET A 107 -6.01 -16.25 7.81
N VAL A 108 -6.80 -16.06 6.75
CA VAL A 108 -7.66 -17.11 6.17
C VAL A 108 -6.85 -18.28 5.62
N ASN A 109 -5.62 -18.03 5.19
CA ASN A 109 -4.67 -19.07 4.76
C ASN A 109 -3.91 -19.74 5.92
N GLY A 110 -4.22 -19.39 7.17
CA GLY A 110 -3.68 -20.04 8.36
C GLY A 110 -2.37 -19.43 8.86
N TYR A 111 -2.04 -18.20 8.44
CA TYR A 111 -0.91 -17.46 8.96
C TYR A 111 -1.35 -16.57 10.13
N ASP A 112 -0.58 -16.59 11.20
CA ASP A 112 -0.76 -15.63 12.29
C ASP A 112 0.00 -14.37 11.95
N VAL A 113 -0.74 -13.30 11.64
CA VAL A 113 -0.20 -11.97 11.34
C VAL A 113 -1.10 -10.92 11.96
N THR A 114 -0.52 -9.80 12.36
CA THR A 114 -1.31 -8.63 12.76
C THR A 114 -2.06 -8.08 11.53
N ARG A 115 -3.35 -7.81 11.66
CA ARG A 115 -4.18 -7.17 10.61
C ARG A 115 -4.41 -5.69 10.93
N ASP A 116 -3.39 -4.88 10.68
CA ASP A 116 -3.33 -3.46 11.01
C ASP A 116 -3.10 -2.55 9.80
N GLY A 117 -2.93 -3.12 8.61
CA GLY A 117 -2.64 -2.38 7.38
C GLY A 117 -1.18 -1.98 7.22
N PHE A 118 -0.25 -2.52 8.02
CA PHE A 118 1.19 -2.28 7.89
C PHE A 118 1.94 -3.53 7.44
N PHE A 119 2.68 -3.41 6.34
CA PHE A 119 3.47 -4.52 5.83
C PHE A 119 4.79 -4.59 6.60
N THR A 120 4.76 -5.25 7.75
CA THR A 120 5.92 -5.44 8.64
C THR A 120 6.77 -6.65 8.24
N GLU A 121 7.84 -6.94 8.98
CA GLU A 121 8.63 -8.17 8.76
C GLU A 121 7.79 -9.44 9.00
N GLU A 122 6.90 -9.45 9.99
CA GLU A 122 5.95 -10.54 10.24
C GLU A 122 5.10 -10.84 9.00
N THR A 123 4.53 -9.80 8.38
CA THR A 123 3.75 -9.95 7.14
C THR A 123 4.62 -10.49 6.00
N LYS A 124 5.88 -10.04 5.91
CA LYS A 124 6.82 -10.50 4.87
C LYS A 124 7.18 -11.97 5.02
N GLU A 125 7.45 -12.44 6.23
CA GLU A 125 7.74 -13.84 6.51
C GLU A 125 6.56 -14.73 6.15
N ALA A 126 5.33 -14.32 6.53
CA ALA A 126 4.11 -15.02 6.14
C ALA A 126 3.92 -15.09 4.61
N VAL A 127 4.23 -14.01 3.89
CA VAL A 127 4.20 -14.00 2.41
C VAL A 127 5.22 -14.96 1.82
N ILE A 128 6.46 -14.99 2.34
CA ILE A 128 7.50 -15.92 1.88
C ILE A 128 7.05 -17.36 2.08
N ASP A 129 6.55 -17.69 3.27
CA ASP A 129 6.05 -19.03 3.57
C ASP A 129 4.85 -19.41 2.71
N PHE A 130 3.95 -18.47 2.43
CA PHE A 130 2.84 -18.67 1.50
C PHE A 130 3.35 -18.97 0.09
N GLN A 131 4.28 -18.16 -0.40
CA GLN A 131 4.90 -18.35 -1.71
C GLN A 131 5.55 -19.74 -1.79
N LYS A 132 6.31 -20.14 -0.78
CA LYS A 132 6.93 -21.46 -0.69
C LYS A 132 5.92 -22.60 -0.72
N ARG A 133 4.85 -22.54 0.10
CA ARG A 133 3.80 -23.58 0.14
C ARG A 133 3.07 -23.73 -1.20
N HIS A 134 2.91 -22.63 -1.93
CA HIS A 134 2.27 -22.60 -3.24
C HIS A 134 3.26 -22.71 -4.42
N LYS A 135 4.54 -23.03 -4.15
CA LYS A 135 5.60 -23.21 -5.15
C LYS A 135 5.81 -21.99 -6.07
N LEU A 136 5.61 -20.80 -5.51
CA LEU A 136 5.92 -19.51 -6.14
C LEU A 136 7.36 -19.10 -5.83
N ARG A 137 7.82 -18.04 -6.51
CA ARG A 137 9.10 -17.42 -6.18
C ARG A 137 9.01 -16.72 -4.82
N GLU A 138 9.86 -17.12 -3.89
CA GLU A 138 9.94 -16.66 -2.49
C GLU A 138 10.52 -15.24 -2.35
N THR A 139 9.86 -14.26 -2.97
CA THR A 139 10.35 -12.86 -3.01
C THR A 139 10.01 -12.06 -1.76
N GLY A 140 9.00 -12.50 -1.00
CA GLY A 140 8.39 -11.69 0.06
C GLY A 140 7.65 -10.46 -0.44
N GLN A 141 7.45 -10.34 -1.75
CA GLN A 141 6.64 -9.30 -2.39
C GLN A 141 5.33 -9.91 -2.89
N VAL A 142 4.23 -9.18 -2.81
CA VAL A 142 2.92 -9.66 -3.25
C VAL A 142 2.58 -9.03 -4.60
N ASP A 143 2.93 -9.74 -5.66
CA ASP A 143 2.57 -9.41 -7.03
C ASP A 143 1.19 -9.98 -7.43
N ARG A 144 0.76 -9.71 -8.67
CA ARG A 144 -0.54 -10.17 -9.18
C ARG A 144 -0.72 -11.68 -9.12
N VAL A 145 0.35 -12.45 -9.29
CA VAL A 145 0.29 -13.92 -9.24
C VAL A 145 0.05 -14.37 -7.80
N THR A 146 0.78 -13.78 -6.84
CA THR A 146 0.60 -14.06 -5.42
C THR A 146 -0.83 -13.70 -4.97
N TRP A 147 -1.35 -12.54 -5.38
CA TRP A 147 -2.73 -12.13 -5.12
C TRP A 147 -3.76 -13.13 -5.64
N SER A 148 -3.62 -13.58 -6.89
CA SER A 148 -4.57 -14.53 -7.49
C SER A 148 -4.67 -15.84 -6.72
N ILE A 149 -3.59 -16.28 -6.05
CA ILE A 149 -3.58 -17.53 -5.29
C ILE A 149 -4.14 -17.29 -3.88
N LEU A 150 -3.83 -16.15 -3.25
CA LEU A 150 -4.39 -15.76 -1.95
C LEU A 150 -5.92 -15.68 -1.98
N GLU A 151 -6.48 -15.10 -3.05
CA GLU A 151 -7.93 -14.91 -3.22
C GLU A 151 -8.69 -16.20 -3.51
N ASN A 152 -8.03 -17.25 -4.03
CA ASN A 152 -8.70 -18.44 -4.53
C ASN A 152 -9.43 -19.24 -3.42
N LYS A 153 -9.05 -19.07 -2.15
CA LYS A 153 -9.75 -19.67 -1.00
C LYS A 153 -11.05 -18.96 -0.59
N ARG A 154 -11.37 -17.79 -1.15
CA ARG A 154 -12.64 -17.08 -0.90
C ARG A 154 -13.77 -17.52 -1.83
N ARG A 155 -13.49 -18.37 -2.82
CA ARG A 155 -14.47 -18.94 -3.74
C ARG A 155 -14.83 -20.34 -3.31
#